data_AF-A0A7S1VMJ7-F1
#
_entry.id   AF-A0A7S1VMJ7-F1
#
_cell.length_a   1.000
_cell.length_b   1.000
_cell.length_c   1.000
_cell.angle_alpha   90.00
_cell.angle_beta   90.00
_cell.angle_gamma   90.00
#
_symmetry.space_group_name_H-M   'P 1'
#
loop_
_entity.id
_entity.type
_entity.pdbx_description
1 polymer ?
#
loop_
_entity_poly.entity_id
_entity_poly.type
_entity_poly.pdbx_seq_one_letter_code
_entity_poly.pdbx_strand_id
1 'polypeptide(L)'
;SSMKSADGIHTRDTFLFVGMLLLCALASAAMVLHEGWQDETRNRFRLLLHVIIIVTSVVPPELPMELSLAVTNSVADLMRNARVFCTEPYRIPWAGRVDMCCFDKTGTLTSDQMQLRGVRLLDGLGLNPDWEQLLHPSEHELPWEAIRVM
;
A
#
# COMPACT_ATOMS: atom_id res chain seq x y z
N SER A 1 -15.88 11.87 11.40
CA SER A 1 -15.41 11.66 12.77
C SER A 1 -14.30 10.59 12.89
N SER A 2 -14.23 9.60 12.00
CA SER A 2 -13.36 8.41 12.16
C SER A 2 -11.91 8.51 11.63
N MET A 3 -11.43 9.69 11.21
CA MET A 3 -10.15 9.83 10.49
C MET A 3 -8.98 10.36 11.33
N LYS A 4 -9.21 10.74 12.59
CA LYS A 4 -8.14 11.19 13.51
C LYS A 4 -7.46 10.08 14.32
N SER A 5 -7.99 8.85 14.30
CA SER A 5 -7.52 7.78 15.19
C SER A 5 -6.49 6.83 14.56
N ALA A 6 -6.37 6.80 13.22
CA ALA A 6 -5.47 5.86 12.52
C ALA A 6 -4.00 6.35 12.53
N ASP A 7 -3.76 7.64 12.30
CA ASP A 7 -2.40 8.21 12.30
C ASP A 7 -1.72 8.07 13.67
N GLY A 8 -2.51 8.12 14.75
CA GLY A 8 -2.00 7.97 16.11
C GLY A 8 -1.50 6.56 16.45
N ILE A 9 -2.02 5.50 15.83
CA ILE A 9 -1.65 4.12 16.17
C ILE A 9 -0.25 3.80 15.67
N HIS A 10 0.08 4.13 14.42
CA HIS A 10 1.42 3.91 13.87
C HIS A 10 2.51 4.61 14.68
N THR A 11 2.25 5.86 15.03
CA THR A 11 3.17 6.66 15.84
C THR A 11 3.24 6.12 17.27
N ARG A 12 2.13 5.68 17.86
CA ARG A 12 2.09 5.06 19.20
C ARG A 12 2.85 3.74 19.28
N ASP A 13 2.64 2.83 18.33
CA ASP A 13 3.34 1.54 18.30
C ASP A 13 4.85 1.76 18.14
N THR A 14 5.24 2.73 17.30
CA THR A 14 6.64 3.15 17.14
C THR A 14 7.20 3.72 18.45
N PHE A 15 6.46 4.60 19.12
CA PHE A 15 6.88 5.17 20.42
C PHE A 15 6.96 4.11 21.53
N LEU A 16 6.04 3.15 21.56
CA LEU A 16 6.09 2.03 22.51
C LEU A 16 7.29 1.13 22.24
N PHE A 17 7.57 0.80 20.98
CA PHE A 17 8.75 0.05 20.58
C PHE A 17 10.06 0.76 20.99
N VAL A 18 10.20 2.04 20.63
CA VAL A 18 11.36 2.87 21.02
C VAL A 18 11.46 3.01 22.55
N GLY A 19 10.34 3.14 23.25
CA GLY A 19 10.29 3.22 24.70
C GLY A 19 10.80 1.95 25.37
N MET A 20 10.39 0.76 24.91
CA MET A 20 10.91 -0.51 25.43
C MET A 20 12.41 -0.67 25.20
N LEU A 21 12.87 -0.30 24.00
CA LEU A 21 14.29 -0.30 23.65
C LEU A 21 15.11 0.62 24.57
N LEU A 22 14.63 1.84 24.82
CA LEU A 22 15.27 2.80 25.73
C LEU A 22 15.36 2.29 27.16
N LEU A 23 14.33 1.61 27.69
CA LEU A 23 14.37 1.05 29.05
C LEU A 23 15.49 0.00 29.18
N CYS A 24 15.63 -0.89 28.20
CA CYS A 24 16.72 -1.87 28.15
C CYS A 24 18.10 -1.20 28.07
N ALA A 25 18.22 -0.15 27.24
CA ALA A 25 19.47 0.61 27.10
C ALA A 25 19.87 1.32 28.40
N LEU A 26 18.90 1.95 29.09
CA LEU A 26 19.12 2.60 30.38
C LEU A 26 19.52 1.60 31.46
N ALA A 27 18.88 0.43 31.51
CA ALA A 27 19.27 -0.64 32.44
C ALA A 27 20.72 -1.10 32.19
N SER A 28 21.10 -1.29 30.93
CA SER A 28 22.45 -1.71 30.53
C SER A 28 23.49 -0.64 30.84
N ALA A 29 23.19 0.62 30.52
CA ALA A 29 24.04 1.76 30.84
C ALA A 29 24.22 1.94 32.35
N ALA A 30 23.16 1.75 33.15
CA ALA A 30 23.22 1.84 34.61
C ALA A 30 24.11 0.75 35.21
N MET A 31 24.01 -0.50 34.73
CA MET A 31 24.90 -1.58 35.19
C MET A 31 26.37 -1.26 34.88
N VAL A 32 26.67 -0.88 33.64
CA VAL A 32 28.04 -0.53 33.21
C VAL A 32 28.58 0.67 33.99
N LEU A 33 27.75 1.67 34.28
CA LEU A 33 28.15 2.83 35.06
C LEU A 33 28.38 2.48 36.53
N HIS A 34 27.55 1.62 37.12
CA HIS A 34 27.69 1.15 38.49
C HIS A 34 28.99 0.35 38.68
N GLU A 35 29.29 -0.59 37.78
CA GLU A 35 30.56 -1.34 37.78
C GLU A 35 31.74 -0.41 37.50
N GLY A 36 31.60 0.50 36.53
CA GLY A 36 32.66 1.44 36.16
C GLY A 36 32.98 2.51 37.20
N TRP A 37 32.07 2.80 38.13
CA TRP A 37 32.31 3.72 39.25
C TRP A 37 33.10 3.06 40.38
N GLN A 38 32.98 1.74 40.53
CA GLN A 38 33.72 0.97 41.55
C GLN A 38 35.18 0.73 41.14
N ASP A 39 35.49 0.72 39.84
CA ASP A 39 36.85 0.62 39.31
C ASP A 39 37.53 2.00 39.19
N GLU A 40 38.29 2.40 40.22
CA GLU A 40 39.01 3.67 40.25
C GLU A 40 40.18 3.76 39.23
N THR A 41 40.56 2.64 38.63
CA THR A 41 41.63 2.56 37.60
C THR A 41 41.13 2.85 36.18
N ARG A 42 39.82 2.92 35.93
CA ARG A 42 39.27 3.16 34.58
C ARG A 42 39.19 4.65 34.26
N ASN A 43 39.63 4.98 33.05
CA ASN A 43 39.55 6.35 32.54
C ASN A 43 38.09 6.74 32.28
N ARG A 44 37.59 7.77 32.99
CA ARG A 44 36.19 8.24 32.94
C ARG A 44 35.71 8.54 31.51
N PHE A 45 36.61 9.00 30.64
CA PHE A 45 36.30 9.25 29.23
C PHE A 45 35.90 7.98 28.46
N ARG A 46 36.58 6.85 28.73
CA ARG A 46 36.21 5.57 28.11
C ARG A 46 34.87 5.05 28.61
N LEU A 47 34.55 5.29 29.89
CA LEU A 47 33.26 4.89 30.47
C LEU A 47 32.11 5.68 29.83
N LEU A 48 32.27 6.99 29.67
CA LEU A 48 31.29 7.84 28.97
C LEU A 48 31.09 7.43 27.51
N LEU A 49 32.16 7.13 26.77
CA LEU A 49 32.06 6.61 25.41
C LEU A 49 31.27 5.30 25.36
N HIS A 50 31.48 4.40 26.32
CA HIS A 50 30.78 3.12 26.37
C HIS A 50 29.27 3.30 26.59
N VAL A 51 28.88 4.20 27.49
CA VAL A 51 27.47 4.54 27.73
C VAL A 51 26.82 5.15 26.49
N ILE A 52 27.52 6.08 25.81
CA ILE A 52 27.02 6.67 24.56
C ILE A 52 26.82 5.59 23.50
N ILE A 53 27.78 4.67 23.33
CA ILE A 53 27.67 3.56 22.37
C ILE A 53 26.43 2.69 22.66
N ILE A 54 26.20 2.32 23.93
CA ILE A 54 25.02 1.53 24.36
C ILE A 54 23.71 2.25 24.02
N VAL A 55 23.65 3.57 24.26
CA VAL A 55 22.43 4.34 23.95
C VAL A 55 22.25 4.48 22.43
N THR A 56 23.33 4.73 21.68
CA THR A 56 23.26 4.89 20.22
C THR A 56 23.00 3.57 19.48
N SER A 57 23.40 2.42 20.04
CA SER A 57 23.18 1.12 19.41
C SER A 57 21.73 0.66 19.50
N VAL A 58 20.90 1.32 20.31
CA VAL A 58 19.50 0.94 20.51
C VAL A 58 18.67 1.07 19.24
N VAL A 59 19.07 1.99 18.35
CA VAL A 59 18.54 2.10 17.00
C VAL A 59 19.64 1.67 16.03
N PRO A 60 19.71 0.38 15.69
CA PRO A 60 20.66 -0.09 14.68
C PRO A 60 20.43 0.66 13.36
N PRO A 61 21.48 1.22 12.73
CA PRO A 61 21.36 1.89 11.43
C PRO A 61 20.89 0.95 10.30
N GLU A 62 20.85 -0.35 10.55
CA GLU A 62 20.36 -1.39 9.64
C GLU A 62 18.83 -1.40 9.51
N LEU A 63 18.07 -0.98 10.53
CA LEU A 63 16.60 -1.01 10.50
C LEU A 63 15.97 -0.16 9.37
N PRO A 64 16.38 1.11 9.15
CA PRO A 64 15.89 1.89 8.01
C PRO A 64 16.27 1.28 6.64
N MET A 65 17.40 0.58 6.59
CA MET A 65 17.88 -0.08 5.37
C MET A 65 17.01 -1.28 5.03
N GLU A 66 16.68 -2.13 6.02
CA GLU A 66 15.80 -3.28 5.81
C GLU A 66 14.41 -2.87 5.30
N LEU A 67 13.82 -1.83 5.89
CA LEU A 67 12.54 -1.29 5.43
C LEU A 67 12.62 -0.82 3.98
N SER A 68 13.69 -0.12 3.62
CA SER A 68 13.90 0.39 2.25
C SER A 68 14.11 -0.75 1.25
N LEU A 69 14.86 -1.78 1.63
CA LEU A 69 15.10 -2.97 0.81
C LEU A 69 13.80 -3.77 0.61
N ALA A 70 13.01 -3.96 1.66
CA ALA A 70 11.72 -4.62 1.59
C ALA A 70 10.75 -3.91 0.62
N VAL A 71 10.66 -2.57 0.71
CA VAL A 71 9.82 -1.77 -0.21
C VAL A 71 10.34 -1.86 -1.64
N THR A 72 11.64 -1.71 -1.86
CA THR A 72 12.23 -1.75 -3.21
C THR A 72 12.04 -3.11 -3.88
N ASN A 73 12.21 -4.20 -3.13
CA ASN A 73 11.95 -5.56 -3.62
C ASN A 73 10.47 -5.74 -3.97
N SER A 74 9.56 -5.18 -3.17
CA SER A 74 8.12 -5.24 -3.45
C SER A 74 7.76 -4.52 -4.76
N VAL A 75 8.35 -3.34 -5.02
CA VAL A 75 8.19 -2.62 -6.29
C VAL A 75 8.71 -3.44 -7.47
N ALA A 76 9.92 -4.01 -7.32
CA ALA A 76 10.54 -4.80 -8.37
C ALA A 76 9.72 -6.06 -8.70
N ASP A 77 9.17 -6.73 -7.69
CA ASP A 77 8.32 -7.89 -7.85
C ASP A 77 7.00 -7.53 -8.54
N LEU A 78 6.34 -6.45 -8.10
CA LEU A 78 5.10 -5.96 -8.69
C LEU A 78 5.27 -5.56 -10.17
N MET A 79 6.39 -4.93 -10.51
CA MET A 79 6.70 -4.56 -11.89
C MET A 79 6.93 -5.79 -12.77
N ARG A 80 7.69 -6.78 -12.29
CA ARG A 80 8.05 -7.98 -13.06
C ARG A 80 6.87 -8.94 -13.23
N ASN A 81 6.10 -9.14 -12.16
CA ASN A 81 5.07 -10.18 -12.12
C ASN A 81 3.67 -9.65 -12.49
N ALA A 82 3.35 -8.41 -12.15
CA ALA A 82 2.01 -7.84 -12.33
C ALA A 82 1.95 -6.67 -13.32
N ARG A 83 3.10 -6.19 -13.84
CA ARG A 83 3.20 -5.01 -14.73
C ARG A 83 2.58 -3.73 -14.13
N VAL A 84 2.54 -3.61 -12.80
CA VAL A 84 2.06 -2.42 -12.11
C VAL A 84 3.25 -1.55 -11.68
N PHE A 85 3.20 -0.26 -12.04
CA PHE A 85 4.24 0.72 -11.71
C PHE A 85 3.78 1.62 -10.56
N CYS A 86 4.64 1.79 -9.55
CA CYS A 86 4.36 2.61 -8.38
C CYS A 86 5.15 3.93 -8.44
N THR A 87 4.46 5.07 -8.34
CA THR A 87 5.08 6.40 -8.22
C THR A 87 5.48 6.73 -6.79
N GLU A 88 4.75 6.19 -5.80
CA GLU A 88 4.99 6.38 -4.37
C GLU A 88 5.18 5.03 -3.67
N PRO A 89 6.41 4.48 -3.63
CA PRO A 89 6.65 3.10 -3.20
C PRO A 89 6.36 2.85 -1.71
N TYR A 90 6.45 3.88 -0.87
CA TYR A 90 6.14 3.79 0.56
C TYR A 90 4.65 3.58 0.88
N ARG A 91 3.76 3.68 -0.11
CA ARG A 91 2.34 3.33 0.04
C ARG A 91 2.06 1.84 -0.11
N ILE A 92 2.98 1.06 -0.68
CA ILE A 92 2.78 -0.38 -0.92
C ILE A 92 2.43 -1.14 0.37
N PRO A 93 3.13 -0.94 1.50
CA PRO A 93 2.79 -1.62 2.75
C PRO A 93 1.37 -1.28 3.27
N TRP A 94 0.80 -0.17 2.85
CA TRP A 94 -0.53 0.27 3.28
C TRP A 94 -1.62 -0.53 2.58
N ALA A 95 -1.36 -1.01 1.36
CA ALA A 95 -2.28 -1.87 0.61
C ALA A 95 -2.58 -3.19 1.35
N GLY A 96 -1.66 -3.67 2.18
CA GLY A 96 -1.86 -4.87 3.03
C GLY A 96 -2.82 -4.66 4.21
N ARG A 97 -3.28 -3.44 4.47
CA ARG A 97 -4.22 -3.10 5.55
C ARG A 97 -5.56 -2.56 5.05
N VAL A 98 -5.90 -2.78 3.78
CA VAL A 98 -7.15 -2.31 3.19
C VAL A 98 -8.30 -3.22 3.61
N ASP A 99 -9.32 -2.64 4.27
CA ASP A 99 -10.53 -3.36 4.69
C ASP A 99 -11.67 -3.29 3.66
N MET A 100 -11.65 -2.31 2.76
CA MET A 100 -12.69 -2.06 1.75
C MET A 100 -12.08 -1.68 0.41
N CYS A 101 -12.53 -2.33 -0.67
CA CYS A 101 -12.16 -2.00 -2.04
C CYS A 101 -13.34 -1.35 -2.77
N CYS A 102 -13.18 -0.08 -3.16
CA CYS A 102 -14.13 0.62 -4.01
C CYS A 102 -13.75 0.40 -5.47
N PHE A 103 -14.70 -0.05 -6.28
CA PHE A 103 -14.51 -0.20 -7.72
C PHE A 103 -15.28 0.90 -8.44
N ASP A 104 -14.62 1.63 -9.33
CA ASP A 104 -15.30 2.48 -10.28
C ASP A 104 -15.96 1.63 -11.38
N LYS A 105 -17.05 2.13 -11.98
CA LYS A 105 -17.79 1.35 -12.98
C LYS A 105 -17.14 1.49 -14.36
N THR A 106 -17.15 2.70 -14.91
CA THR A 106 -16.80 2.95 -16.32
C THR A 106 -15.27 3.04 -16.47
N GLY A 107 -14.71 2.32 -17.42
CA GLY A 107 -13.26 2.22 -17.61
C GLY A 107 -12.54 1.31 -16.59
N THR A 108 -13.27 0.68 -15.65
CA THR A 108 -12.73 -0.28 -14.68
C THR A 108 -13.50 -1.60 -14.70
N LEU A 109 -14.76 -1.63 -14.24
CA LEU A 109 -15.60 -2.84 -14.31
C LEU A 109 -16.20 -3.05 -15.70
N THR A 110 -16.55 -1.95 -16.38
CA THR A 110 -17.05 -1.95 -17.75
C THR A 110 -16.11 -1.16 -18.65
N SER A 111 -16.06 -1.50 -19.93
CA SER A 111 -15.46 -0.60 -20.92
C SER A 111 -16.22 0.74 -20.91
N ASP A 112 -15.50 1.81 -21.25
CA ASP A 112 -16.02 3.15 -21.53
C ASP A 112 -16.73 3.24 -22.89
N GLN A 113 -16.66 2.19 -23.70
CA GLN A 113 -17.33 2.11 -24.99
C GLN A 113 -18.75 1.55 -24.86
N MET A 114 -19.71 2.22 -25.49
CA MET A 114 -21.07 1.71 -25.62
C MET A 114 -21.18 0.81 -26.84
N GLN A 115 -21.51 -0.47 -26.61
CA GLN A 115 -21.73 -1.45 -27.67
C GLN A 115 -23.19 -1.90 -27.65
N LEU A 116 -23.89 -1.71 -28.77
CA LEU A 116 -25.23 -2.26 -28.95
C LEU A 116 -25.14 -3.78 -29.01
N ARG A 117 -25.75 -4.47 -28.05
CA ARG A 117 -25.74 -5.95 -27.98
C ARG A 117 -26.82 -6.61 -28.84
N GLY A 118 -27.89 -5.89 -29.16
CA GLY A 118 -28.98 -6.39 -29.99
C GLY A 118 -30.27 -5.62 -29.77
N VAL A 119 -31.21 -5.82 -30.69
CA VAL A 119 -32.57 -5.26 -30.64
C VAL A 119 -33.55 -6.41 -30.49
N ARG A 120 -34.52 -6.30 -29.56
CA ARG A 120 -35.59 -7.29 -29.40
C ARG A 120 -36.87 -6.75 -30.02
N LEU A 121 -37.43 -7.47 -30.99
CA LEU A 121 -38.73 -7.18 -31.58
C LEU A 121 -39.86 -7.75 -30.69
N LEU A 122 -41.03 -7.10 -30.67
CA LEU A 122 -42.21 -7.63 -29.99
C LEU A 122 -42.79 -8.82 -30.77
N ASP A 123 -43.06 -9.92 -30.06
CA ASP A 123 -43.77 -11.06 -30.62
C ASP A 123 -45.22 -10.68 -30.95
N GLY A 124 -45.63 -10.91 -32.20
CA GLY A 124 -47.00 -10.62 -32.70
C GLY A 124 -47.06 -9.94 -34.07
N LEU A 125 -45.93 -9.47 -34.60
CA LEU A 125 -45.87 -8.79 -35.91
C LEU A 125 -45.65 -9.73 -37.11
N GLY A 126 -45.52 -11.04 -36.90
CA GLY A 126 -45.38 -12.03 -37.99
C GLY A 126 -44.09 -11.90 -38.82
N LEU A 127 -43.15 -11.05 -38.41
CA LEU A 127 -41.85 -10.89 -39.03
C LEU A 127 -40.92 -11.97 -38.47
N ASN A 128 -40.34 -12.79 -39.35
CA ASN A 128 -39.31 -13.78 -39.00
C ASN A 128 -37.96 -13.11 -39.23
N PRO A 129 -37.29 -12.54 -38.21
CA PRO A 129 -36.07 -11.79 -38.42
C PRO A 129 -34.90 -12.76 -38.40
N ASP A 130 -34.11 -12.79 -39.48
CA ASP A 130 -32.79 -13.42 -39.48
C ASP A 130 -31.90 -12.69 -38.44
N TRP A 131 -31.75 -13.32 -37.29
CA TRP A 131 -31.10 -12.77 -36.10
C TRP A 131 -29.62 -12.43 -36.33
N GLU A 132 -28.95 -13.10 -37.26
CA GLU A 132 -27.56 -12.83 -37.65
C GLU A 132 -27.39 -11.45 -38.31
N GLN A 133 -28.38 -10.94 -39.04
CA GLN A 133 -28.32 -9.63 -39.72
C GLN A 133 -28.59 -8.45 -38.78
N LEU A 134 -29.36 -8.65 -37.70
CA LEU A 134 -29.65 -7.60 -36.70
C LEU A 134 -28.57 -7.46 -35.62
N LEU A 135 -27.78 -8.51 -35.38
CA LEU A 135 -26.66 -8.51 -34.43
C LEU A 135 -25.37 -7.91 -35.01
N HIS A 136 -25.24 -7.89 -36.34
CA HIS A 136 -24.16 -7.20 -37.07
C HIS A 136 -24.76 -6.27 -38.13
N PRO A 137 -25.31 -5.11 -37.75
CA PRO A 137 -25.63 -4.10 -38.74
C PRO A 137 -24.32 -3.68 -39.39
N SER A 138 -24.23 -3.79 -40.71
CA SER A 138 -23.11 -3.19 -41.45
C SER A 138 -23.02 -1.72 -41.04
N GLU A 139 -21.80 -1.21 -40.78
CA GLU A 139 -21.59 0.16 -40.25
C GLU A 139 -22.26 1.26 -41.11
N HIS A 140 -22.69 0.91 -42.32
CA HIS A 140 -23.32 1.79 -43.29
C HIS A 140 -24.85 1.91 -43.20
N GLU A 141 -25.55 1.11 -42.38
CA GLU A 141 -27.03 1.04 -42.33
C GLU A 141 -27.65 1.26 -40.93
N LEU A 142 -26.97 1.98 -40.04
CA LEU A 142 -27.58 2.32 -38.75
C LEU A 142 -28.41 3.62 -38.86
N PRO A 143 -29.75 3.58 -38.71
CA PRO A 143 -30.55 4.79 -38.62
C PRO A 143 -30.20 5.54 -37.33
N TRP A 144 -29.71 6.76 -37.49
CA TRP A 144 -29.23 7.67 -36.43
C TRP A 144 -30.27 7.97 -35.32
N GLU A 145 -31.54 7.60 -35.54
CA GLU A 145 -32.63 7.66 -34.55
C GLU A 145 -32.43 6.64 -33.40
N ALA A 146 -31.82 5.48 -33.67
CA ALA A 146 -31.59 4.43 -32.65
C ALA A 146 -30.41 4.73 -31.71
N ILE A 147 -29.48 5.59 -32.13
CA ILE A 147 -28.35 6.06 -31.30
C ILE A 147 -28.80 7.12 -30.29
N ARG A 148 -29.96 7.76 -30.51
CA ARG A 148 -30.47 8.85 -29.66
C ARG A 148 -31.07 8.36 -28.34
N VAL A 149 -31.24 7.06 -28.15
CA VAL A 149 -31.73 6.45 -26.91
C VAL A 149 -30.57 5.76 -26.20
N MET A 150 -29.57 6.55 -25.83
CA MET A 150 -28.55 6.24 -24.83
C MET A 150 -28.38 7.46 -23.92
#